data_AF-A0A1Z5L8A1-F1
#
_entry.id   AF-A0A1Z5L8A1-F1
#
_cell.length_a   1.000
_cell.length_b   1.000
_cell.length_c   1.000
_cell.angle_alpha   90.00
_cell.angle_beta   90.00
_cell.angle_gamma   90.00
#
_symmetry.space_group_name_H-M   'P 1'
#
loop_
_entity.id
_entity.type
_entity.pdbx_description
1 polymer ?
#
loop_
_entity_poly.entity_id
_entity_poly.type
_entity_poly.pdbx_seq_one_letter_code
_entity_poly.pdbx_strand_id
1 'polypeptide(L)'
;MTTQQQPTDLHKWMSTGSLFLPYGTAEDYAQDDEIISDQACNMVNADSLDLETFKIDEGLRKYRGALKVLLPVRPRPKDKLAMPSHKAGLFSYITLTWITKLMWKAYRQGIHHEDLWQVAPTDTAELNVKRLERLWKDEQLIRGEKAQFWASVTKFCRTRAIIGGTLICVGMTFQFLGPSVLLRHILLFLDDSASGVGKGVLLAGLLVGIQIMRSGCMSMAWIMGAHTGIRVQSAIQLLLYRKMLKVHIDEKTSAQVINHMTNDMERIFDAAMNGTLILGTPVMFLLTLSYSLW
;
A
#
# COMPACT_ATOMS: atom_id res chain seq x y z
N MET A 1 12.28 43.30 23.58
CA MET A 1 12.06 42.98 22.15
C MET A 1 13.11 41.98 21.74
N THR A 2 12.79 40.70 21.76
CA THR A 2 13.60 39.64 21.14
C THR A 2 12.67 38.45 20.89
N THR A 3 12.34 38.28 19.63
CA THR A 3 11.48 37.26 19.05
C THR A 3 12.21 35.92 19.12
N GLN A 4 11.70 34.94 19.88
CA GLN A 4 12.18 33.55 19.77
C GLN A 4 11.45 32.85 18.63
N GLN A 5 12.24 32.43 17.64
CA GLN A 5 11.81 31.78 16.42
C GLN A 5 11.75 30.26 16.68
N GLN A 6 10.55 29.69 16.57
CA GLN A 6 10.28 28.27 16.74
C GLN A 6 10.83 27.49 15.53
N PRO A 7 11.70 26.48 15.70
CA PRO A 7 12.18 25.68 14.58
C PRO A 7 11.04 24.76 14.09
N THR A 8 10.86 24.75 12.77
CA THR A 8 9.83 24.00 12.06
C THR A 8 10.13 22.50 12.05
N ASP A 9 9.52 21.75 12.98
CA ASP A 9 9.51 20.27 13.05
C ASP A 9 8.64 19.60 11.97
N LEU A 10 8.61 20.12 10.75
CA LEU A 10 7.80 19.57 9.66
C LEU A 10 8.42 18.32 9.02
N HIS A 11 9.75 18.14 9.14
CA HIS A 11 10.49 17.06 8.48
C HIS A 11 10.46 15.70 9.22
N LYS A 12 10.18 15.66 10.53
CA LYS A 12 10.09 14.39 11.28
C LYS A 12 8.83 13.56 10.93
N TRP A 13 7.75 14.20 10.50
CA TRP A 13 6.46 13.54 10.22
C TRP A 13 6.39 12.76 8.91
N MET A 14 7.32 12.99 7.99
CA MET A 14 7.37 12.26 6.71
C MET A 14 8.01 10.86 6.84
N SER A 15 8.73 10.60 7.94
CA SER A 15 9.52 9.38 8.12
C SER A 15 8.75 8.16 8.68
N THR A 16 7.46 8.27 9.05
CA THR A 16 6.68 7.13 9.60
C THR A 16 5.88 6.33 8.56
N GLY A 17 5.96 6.70 7.28
CA GLY A 17 5.30 6.02 6.15
C GLY A 17 5.94 4.68 5.78
N SER A 18 6.02 3.72 6.70
CA SER A 18 6.62 2.42 6.41
C SER A 18 5.65 1.53 5.64
N LEU A 19 6.03 1.16 4.42
CA LEU A 19 5.36 0.13 3.63
C LEU A 19 5.57 -1.25 4.29
N PHE A 20 6.73 -1.46 4.93
CA PHE A 20 7.14 -2.64 5.70
C PHE A 20 8.12 -2.19 6.81
N LEU A 21 7.71 -2.20 8.08
CA LEU A 21 8.68 -2.03 9.17
C LEU A 21 9.58 -3.27 9.21
N PRO A 22 10.92 -3.13 9.27
CA PRO A 22 11.76 -4.26 9.58
C PRO A 22 11.44 -4.77 10.99
N TYR A 23 11.57 -6.07 11.19
CA TYR A 23 11.34 -6.75 12.45
C TYR A 23 12.48 -6.42 13.42
N GLY A 24 12.12 -5.95 14.61
CA GLY A 24 12.96 -5.89 15.80
C GLY A 24 12.06 -6.15 17.02
N THR A 25 12.58 -6.79 18.06
CA THR A 25 11.86 -6.96 19.34
C THR A 25 11.73 -5.60 20.03
N ALA A 26 10.90 -5.48 21.08
CA ALA A 26 10.76 -4.22 21.82
C ALA A 26 12.09 -3.72 22.41
N GLU A 27 13.06 -4.61 22.62
CA GLU A 27 14.42 -4.32 23.06
C GLU A 27 15.28 -3.71 21.93
N ASP A 28 15.12 -4.15 20.67
CA ASP A 28 15.82 -3.57 19.52
C ASP A 28 15.46 -2.10 19.29
N TYR A 29 14.20 -1.70 19.57
CA TYR A 29 13.77 -0.31 19.45
C TYR A 29 14.31 0.59 20.58
N ALA A 30 14.47 0.03 21.79
CA ALA A 30 15.07 0.76 22.92
C ALA A 30 16.58 0.96 22.71
N GLN A 31 17.24 -0.04 22.11
CA GLN A 31 18.66 0.00 21.80
C GLN A 31 18.97 0.92 20.61
N ASP A 32 18.11 0.96 19.59
CA ASP A 32 18.22 1.93 18.49
C ASP A 32 18.03 3.38 19.00
N ASP A 33 17.11 3.64 19.94
CA ASP A 33 16.93 4.97 20.53
C ASP A 33 18.15 5.42 21.36
N GLU A 34 18.85 4.50 22.04
CA GLU A 34 20.08 4.76 22.79
C GLU A 34 21.28 5.03 21.86
N ILE A 35 21.40 4.28 20.76
CA ILE A 35 22.44 4.48 19.74
C ILE A 35 22.22 5.79 18.95
N ILE A 36 20.98 6.15 18.66
CA ILE A 36 20.63 7.42 17.97
C ILE A 36 20.94 8.63 18.87
N SER A 37 20.75 8.51 20.19
CA SER A 37 21.14 9.53 21.17
C SER A 37 22.65 9.78 21.17
N ASP A 38 23.46 8.71 21.20
CA ASP A 38 24.92 8.80 21.20
C ASP A 38 25.49 9.27 19.85
N GLN A 39 24.88 8.88 18.73
CA GLN A 39 25.27 9.39 17.40
C GLN A 39 24.85 10.85 17.18
N ALA A 40 23.71 11.30 17.72
CA ALA A 40 23.30 12.70 17.66
C ALA A 40 24.26 13.63 18.43
N CYS A 41 24.84 13.14 19.54
CA CYS A 41 25.85 13.86 20.30
C CYS A 41 27.17 14.01 19.52
N ASN A 42 27.52 13.02 18.69
CA ASN A 42 28.73 13.04 17.83
C ASN A 42 28.53 13.80 16.50
N MET A 43 27.29 14.01 16.05
CA MET A 43 26.96 14.67 14.77
C MET A 43 26.96 16.20 14.81
N VAL A 44 27.22 16.83 15.96
CA VAL A 44 27.32 18.30 16.06
C VAL A 44 28.54 18.87 15.29
N ASN A 45 29.44 18.00 14.79
CA ASN A 45 30.70 18.39 14.13
C ASN A 45 30.84 18.01 12.63
N ALA A 46 29.77 17.57 11.93
CA ALA A 46 29.89 17.14 10.53
C ALA A 46 29.03 18.00 9.57
N ASP A 47 29.67 18.39 8.47
CA ASP A 47 29.22 19.34 7.45
C ASP A 47 27.86 19.01 6.82
N SER A 48 27.12 20.05 6.41
CA SER A 48 25.71 19.97 6.02
C SER A 48 25.37 19.09 4.80
N LEU A 49 26.37 18.67 4.02
CA LEU A 49 26.21 17.84 2.81
C LEU A 49 26.08 16.33 3.10
N ASP A 50 26.68 15.85 4.19
CA ASP A 50 26.58 14.43 4.59
C ASP A 50 25.21 14.10 5.19
N LEU A 51 24.55 15.11 5.77
CA LEU A 51 23.24 14.97 6.43
C LEU A 51 22.10 14.69 5.43
N GLU A 52 22.15 15.23 4.21
CA GLU A 52 21.14 14.97 3.18
C GLU A 52 21.32 13.59 2.54
N THR A 53 22.57 13.21 2.24
CA THR A 53 22.89 11.90 1.67
C THR A 53 22.57 10.76 2.64
N PHE A 54 22.86 10.95 3.94
CA PHE A 54 22.52 9.98 5.00
C PHE A 54 21.00 9.81 5.18
N LYS A 55 20.23 10.91 5.12
CA LYS A 55 18.75 10.87 5.22
C LYS A 55 18.10 10.10 4.06
N ILE A 56 18.65 10.18 2.85
CA ILE A 56 18.12 9.45 1.68
C ILE A 56 18.33 7.94 1.86
N ASP A 57 19.50 7.52 2.34
CA ASP A 57 19.82 6.10 2.53
C ASP A 57 19.04 5.47 3.68
N GLU A 58 18.79 6.24 4.75
CA GLU A 58 17.93 5.83 5.86
C GLU A 58 16.46 5.61 5.41
N GLY A 59 15.97 6.48 4.53
CA GLY A 59 14.65 6.37 3.91
C GLY A 59 14.52 5.12 3.03
N LEU A 60 15.54 4.78 2.24
CA LEU A 60 15.56 3.59 1.39
C LEU A 60 15.73 2.28 2.18
N ARG A 61 16.53 2.30 3.26
CA ARG A 61 16.72 1.15 4.17
C ARG A 61 15.39 0.64 4.70
N LYS A 62 14.48 1.54 5.01
CA LYS A 62 13.11 1.25 5.47
C LYS A 62 12.24 0.53 4.43
N TYR A 63 12.45 0.78 3.13
CA TYR A 63 11.73 0.11 2.05
C TYR A 63 12.46 -1.13 1.51
N ARG A 64 13.68 -1.41 1.98
CA ARG A 64 14.49 -2.54 1.51
C ARG A 64 13.76 -3.89 1.63
N GLY A 65 12.89 -4.05 2.62
CA GLY A 65 12.01 -5.21 2.76
C GLY A 65 10.98 -5.33 1.63
N ALA A 66 10.37 -4.21 1.26
CA ALA A 66 9.38 -4.12 0.17
C ALA A 66 10.04 -4.27 -1.21
N LEU A 67 11.19 -3.61 -1.41
CA LEU A 67 11.97 -3.64 -2.64
C LEU A 67 12.46 -5.05 -2.99
N LYS A 68 12.60 -5.95 -2.01
CA LYS A 68 12.95 -7.36 -2.24
C LYS A 68 11.87 -8.13 -3.03
N VAL A 69 10.62 -7.64 -3.08
CA VAL A 69 9.55 -8.24 -3.91
C VAL A 69 9.78 -7.95 -5.39
N LEU A 70 10.52 -6.89 -5.74
CA LEU A 70 10.86 -6.56 -7.13
C LEU A 70 11.88 -7.52 -7.75
N LEU A 71 12.50 -8.40 -6.95
CA LEU A 71 13.41 -9.41 -7.49
C LEU A 71 12.62 -10.46 -8.29
N PRO A 72 13.04 -10.77 -9.53
CA PRO A 72 12.25 -11.58 -10.46
C PRO A 72 12.05 -13.03 -9.99
N VAL A 73 13.07 -13.62 -9.36
CA VAL A 73 13.04 -15.01 -8.86
C VAL A 73 13.64 -15.08 -7.47
N ARG A 74 12.92 -15.71 -6.54
CA ARG A 74 13.37 -15.91 -5.16
C ARG A 74 13.17 -17.37 -4.74
N PRO A 75 14.14 -17.98 -4.02
CA PRO A 75 13.98 -19.33 -3.49
C PRO A 75 12.80 -19.42 -2.51
N ARG A 76 12.09 -20.55 -2.57
CA ARG A 76 10.88 -20.80 -1.80
C ARG A 76 11.14 -20.73 -0.28
N PRO A 77 10.14 -20.34 0.53
CA PRO A 77 10.25 -20.42 1.98
C PRO A 77 10.62 -21.84 2.44
N LYS A 78 11.59 -21.97 3.36
CA LYS A 78 11.84 -23.24 4.08
C LYS A 78 10.75 -23.55 5.11
N ASP A 79 10.12 -22.51 5.64
CA ASP A 79 9.02 -22.61 6.60
C ASP A 79 7.70 -22.85 5.84
N LYS A 80 7.02 -23.97 6.16
CA LYS A 80 5.78 -24.38 5.48
C LYS A 80 4.57 -23.56 5.94
N LEU A 81 4.59 -23.01 7.15
CA LEU A 81 3.48 -22.25 7.72
C LEU A 81 3.55 -20.76 7.38
N ALA A 82 4.72 -20.26 6.98
CA ALA A 82 4.90 -18.87 6.60
C ALA A 82 4.21 -18.54 5.26
N MET A 83 3.52 -17.40 5.23
CA MET A 83 2.87 -16.87 4.03
C MET A 83 3.85 -16.79 2.83
N PRO A 84 3.62 -17.54 1.74
CA PRO A 84 4.54 -17.59 0.60
C PRO A 84 4.67 -16.26 -0.15
N SER A 85 3.64 -15.41 -0.12
CA SER A 85 3.61 -14.13 -0.81
C SER A 85 4.75 -13.19 -0.40
N HIS A 86 5.21 -13.23 0.86
CA HIS A 86 6.29 -12.39 1.39
C HIS A 86 7.69 -12.78 0.87
N LYS A 87 7.82 -13.99 0.32
CA LYS A 87 9.07 -14.50 -0.28
C LYS A 87 8.89 -14.85 -1.76
N ALA A 88 7.75 -14.50 -2.36
CA ALA A 88 7.53 -14.66 -3.79
C ALA A 88 8.38 -13.63 -4.57
N GLY A 89 8.95 -14.05 -5.70
CA GLY A 89 9.53 -13.10 -6.67
C GLY A 89 8.43 -12.33 -7.39
N LEU A 90 8.79 -11.23 -8.05
CA LEU A 90 7.87 -10.31 -8.73
C LEU A 90 6.86 -11.04 -9.62
N PHE A 91 7.34 -11.92 -10.50
CA PHE A 91 6.46 -12.67 -11.41
C PHE A 91 5.53 -13.61 -10.65
N SER A 92 6.07 -14.37 -9.69
CA SER A 92 5.24 -15.28 -8.88
C SER A 92 4.19 -14.53 -8.08
N TYR A 93 4.49 -13.30 -7.64
CA TYR A 93 3.55 -12.44 -6.92
C TYR A 93 2.44 -11.94 -7.84
N ILE A 94 2.79 -11.44 -9.03
CA ILE A 94 1.83 -10.95 -10.04
C ILE A 94 0.94 -12.06 -10.57
N THR A 95 1.51 -13.23 -10.92
CA THR A 95 0.76 -14.36 -11.47
C THR A 95 0.04 -15.21 -10.42
N LEU A 96 0.11 -14.81 -9.15
CA LEU A 96 -0.45 -15.54 -7.99
C LEU A 96 -0.03 -17.02 -7.93
N THR A 97 1.06 -17.41 -8.59
CA THR A 97 1.48 -18.82 -8.67
C THR A 97 1.81 -19.41 -7.29
N TRP A 98 2.06 -18.56 -6.30
CA TRP A 98 2.28 -18.98 -4.92
C TRP A 98 1.04 -19.60 -4.25
N ILE A 99 -0.18 -19.26 -4.68
CA ILE A 99 -1.43 -19.82 -4.12
C ILE A 99 -1.84 -21.13 -4.81
N THR A 100 -1.35 -21.38 -6.03
CA THR A 100 -1.79 -22.49 -6.90
C THR A 100 -1.71 -23.85 -6.22
N LYS A 101 -0.69 -24.09 -5.39
CA LYS A 101 -0.56 -25.36 -4.64
C LYS A 101 -1.69 -25.57 -3.63
N LEU A 102 -2.06 -24.52 -2.91
CA LEU A 102 -3.17 -24.58 -1.95
C LEU A 102 -4.49 -24.77 -2.70
N MET A 103 -4.71 -24.05 -3.79
CA MET A 103 -5.89 -24.21 -4.65
C MET A 103 -6.03 -25.63 -5.20
N TRP A 104 -4.93 -26.24 -5.63
CA TRP A 104 -4.95 -27.62 -6.14
C TRP A 104 -5.26 -28.63 -5.03
N LYS A 105 -4.70 -28.43 -3.83
CA LYS A 105 -5.01 -29.25 -2.67
C LYS A 105 -6.49 -29.10 -2.27
N ALA A 106 -6.99 -27.88 -2.21
CA ALA A 106 -8.38 -27.56 -1.94
C ALA A 106 -9.34 -28.29 -2.89
N TYR A 107 -9.03 -28.29 -4.19
CA TYR A 107 -9.82 -28.97 -5.20
C TYR A 107 -9.84 -30.49 -5.03
N ARG A 108 -8.73 -31.12 -4.66
CA ARG A 108 -8.63 -32.59 -4.57
C ARG A 108 -9.04 -33.18 -3.23
N GLN A 109 -8.75 -32.48 -2.13
CA GLN A 109 -8.77 -33.03 -0.77
C GLN A 109 -9.61 -32.19 0.20
N GLY A 110 -10.08 -31.01 -0.22
CA GLY A 110 -10.63 -30.01 0.69
C GLY A 110 -9.53 -29.21 1.40
N ILE A 111 -9.94 -28.27 2.26
CA ILE A 111 -9.04 -27.44 3.06
C ILE A 111 -9.35 -27.68 4.54
N HIS A 112 -8.31 -28.02 5.31
CA HIS A 112 -8.36 -28.01 6.77
C HIS A 112 -7.62 -26.78 7.33
N HIS A 113 -7.92 -26.39 8.56
CA HIS A 113 -7.33 -25.20 9.18
C HIS A 113 -5.79 -25.26 9.25
N GLU A 114 -5.25 -26.46 9.44
CA GLU A 114 -3.80 -26.75 9.51
C GLU A 114 -3.06 -26.53 8.19
N ASP A 115 -3.77 -26.54 7.06
CA ASP A 115 -3.20 -26.33 5.73
C ASP A 115 -3.03 -24.85 5.38
N LEU A 116 -3.60 -23.97 6.20
CA LEU A 116 -3.56 -22.54 5.96
C LEU A 116 -2.27 -21.93 6.49
N TRP A 117 -1.76 -20.97 5.75
CA TRP A 117 -0.61 -20.19 6.20
C TRP A 117 -0.98 -19.25 7.32
N GLN A 118 -0.03 -19.03 8.22
CA GLN A 118 -0.15 -17.98 9.22
C GLN A 118 -0.14 -16.61 8.56
N VAL A 119 -0.97 -15.71 9.09
CA VAL A 119 -1.03 -14.32 8.65
C VAL A 119 0.35 -13.70 8.76
N ALA A 120 0.76 -12.96 7.72
CA ALA A 120 2.02 -12.25 7.76
C ALA A 120 2.01 -11.26 8.93
N PRO A 121 3.08 -11.15 9.73
CA PRO A 121 3.08 -10.28 10.91
C PRO A 121 2.76 -8.80 10.61
N THR A 122 3.08 -8.35 9.40
CA THR A 122 2.77 -6.98 8.92
C THR A 122 1.28 -6.74 8.67
N ASP A 123 0.52 -7.81 8.48
CA ASP A 123 -0.92 -7.82 8.29
C ASP A 123 -1.66 -8.17 9.61
N THR A 124 -0.94 -8.49 10.70
CA THR A 124 -1.54 -8.77 12.01
C THR A 124 -2.21 -7.53 12.59
N ALA A 125 -3.40 -7.72 13.17
CA ALA A 125 -4.16 -6.64 13.81
C ALA A 125 -3.37 -5.95 14.94
N GLU A 126 -2.66 -6.72 15.76
CA GLU A 126 -1.89 -6.21 16.91
C GLU A 126 -0.88 -5.12 16.52
N LEU A 127 -0.13 -5.34 15.45
CA LEU A 127 0.86 -4.37 14.97
C LEU A 127 0.18 -3.14 14.36
N ASN A 128 -0.88 -3.35 13.58
CA ASN A 128 -1.59 -2.27 12.91
C ASN A 128 -2.36 -1.39 13.91
N VAL A 129 -2.94 -1.96 14.98
CA VAL A 129 -3.53 -1.22 16.10
C VAL A 129 -2.52 -0.35 16.81
N LYS A 130 -1.37 -0.91 17.21
CA LYS A 130 -0.32 -0.13 17.89
C LYS A 130 0.15 1.06 17.05
N ARG A 131 0.23 0.88 15.73
CA ARG A 131 0.57 1.96 14.80
C ARG A 131 -0.56 3.00 14.71
N LEU A 132 -1.81 2.59 14.61
CA LEU A 132 -2.96 3.49 14.56
C LEU A 132 -3.14 4.27 15.86
N GLU A 133 -2.97 3.62 17.03
CA GLU A 133 -3.02 4.26 18.34
C GLU A 133 -1.94 5.32 18.50
N ARG A 134 -0.71 5.08 18.03
CA ARG A 134 0.34 6.11 18.00
C ARG A 134 -0.07 7.31 17.16
N LEU A 135 -0.51 7.08 15.92
CA LEU A 135 -0.96 8.17 15.03
C LEU A 135 -2.13 8.96 15.63
N TRP A 136 -3.03 8.28 16.34
CA TRP A 136 -4.15 8.90 17.04
C TRP A 136 -3.68 9.79 18.19
N LYS A 137 -2.76 9.31 19.03
CA LYS A 137 -2.16 10.11 20.10
C LYS A 137 -1.43 11.33 19.55
N ASP A 138 -0.68 11.16 18.48
CA ASP A 138 0.04 12.27 17.82
C ASP A 138 -0.94 13.34 17.32
N GLU A 139 -2.06 12.93 16.71
CA GLU A 139 -3.10 13.87 16.27
C GLU A 139 -3.75 14.60 17.45
N GLN A 140 -3.99 13.90 18.56
CA GLN A 140 -4.50 14.50 19.80
C GLN A 140 -3.52 15.51 20.40
N LEU A 141 -2.21 15.23 20.35
CA LEU A 141 -1.17 16.14 20.84
C LEU A 141 -1.05 17.41 19.98
N ILE A 142 -1.14 17.27 18.66
CA ILE A 142 -1.00 18.41 17.73
C ILE A 142 -2.26 19.29 17.70
N ARG A 143 -3.45 18.68 17.67
CA ARG A 143 -4.72 19.41 17.46
C ARG A 143 -5.57 19.58 18.71
N GLY A 144 -5.21 18.95 19.83
CA GLY A 144 -5.97 19.02 21.08
C GLY A 144 -7.44 18.63 20.88
N GLU A 145 -8.35 19.51 21.27
CA GLU A 145 -9.80 19.31 21.15
C GLU A 145 -10.31 19.20 19.70
N LYS A 146 -9.55 19.69 18.71
CA LYS A 146 -9.91 19.60 17.28
C LYS A 146 -9.39 18.31 16.62
N ALA A 147 -8.92 17.34 17.39
CA ALA A 147 -8.40 16.09 16.86
C ALA A 147 -9.48 15.26 16.17
N GLN A 148 -9.18 14.79 14.96
CA GLN A 148 -10.09 13.97 14.16
C GLN A 148 -9.50 12.58 13.96
N PHE A 149 -10.24 11.55 14.36
CA PHE A 149 -9.77 10.16 14.22
C PHE A 149 -9.48 9.80 12.76
N TRP A 150 -10.34 10.24 11.84
CA TRP A 150 -10.17 10.03 10.41
C TRP A 150 -8.91 10.71 9.83
N ALA A 151 -8.40 11.77 10.44
CA ALA A 151 -7.11 12.35 10.06
C ALA A 151 -5.95 11.39 10.38
N SER A 152 -6.06 10.62 11.46
CA SER A 152 -5.08 9.59 11.82
C SER A 152 -5.15 8.37 10.90
N VAL A 153 -6.38 7.95 10.53
CA VAL A 153 -6.60 6.87 9.56
C VAL A 153 -6.09 7.24 8.17
N THR A 154 -6.33 8.47 7.70
CA THR A 154 -5.80 8.93 6.40
C THR A 154 -4.27 8.98 6.41
N LYS A 155 -3.63 9.43 7.51
CA LYS A 155 -2.17 9.34 7.67
C LYS A 155 -1.67 7.90 7.63
N PHE A 156 -2.39 6.96 8.24
CA PHE A 156 -2.06 5.53 8.21
C PHE A 156 -2.03 4.97 6.78
N CYS A 157 -3.00 5.37 5.95
CA CYS A 157 -3.13 4.92 4.56
C CYS A 157 -2.28 5.70 3.56
N ARG A 158 -1.87 6.94 3.89
CA ARG A 158 -1.32 7.94 2.94
C ARG A 158 -0.26 7.39 1.99
N THR A 159 0.82 6.80 2.52
CA THR A 159 1.93 6.33 1.67
C THR A 159 1.50 5.23 0.70
N ARG A 160 0.56 4.37 1.09
CA ARG A 160 0.03 3.31 0.23
C ARG A 160 -0.95 3.85 -0.79
N ALA A 161 -1.80 4.80 -0.38
CA ALA A 161 -2.73 5.49 -1.26
C ALA A 161 -2.01 6.26 -2.37
N ILE A 162 -0.87 6.90 -2.07
CA ILE A 162 -0.05 7.57 -3.09
C ILE A 162 0.49 6.55 -4.10
N ILE A 163 1.11 5.46 -3.65
CA ILE A 163 1.67 4.45 -4.56
C ILE A 163 0.55 3.80 -5.39
N GLY A 164 -0.55 3.38 -4.75
CA GLY A 164 -1.72 2.84 -5.45
C GLY A 164 -2.30 3.85 -6.45
N GLY A 165 -2.39 5.12 -6.07
CA GLY A 165 -2.88 6.20 -6.93
C GLY A 165 -2.01 6.39 -8.16
N THR A 166 -0.69 6.40 -7.99
CA THR A 166 0.24 6.47 -9.13
C THR A 166 0.09 5.28 -10.08
N LEU A 167 -0.06 4.06 -9.55
CA LEU A 167 -0.30 2.87 -10.37
C LEU A 167 -1.63 2.94 -11.12
N ILE A 168 -2.69 3.47 -10.50
CA ILE A 168 -3.99 3.69 -11.16
C ILE A 168 -3.86 4.73 -12.26
N CYS A 169 -3.20 5.87 -12.02
CA CYS A 169 -2.99 6.88 -13.06
C CYS A 169 -2.27 6.32 -14.28
N VAL A 170 -1.21 5.53 -14.06
CA VAL A 170 -0.50 4.83 -15.15
C VAL A 170 -1.39 3.78 -15.82
N GLY A 171 -2.18 3.02 -15.08
CA GLY A 171 -3.13 2.06 -15.64
C GLY A 171 -4.21 2.73 -16.51
N MET A 172 -4.69 3.91 -16.09
CA MET A 172 -5.69 4.70 -16.81
C MET A 172 -5.13 5.27 -18.13
N THR A 173 -3.87 5.73 -18.16
CA THR A 173 -3.26 6.19 -19.42
C THR A 173 -3.18 5.04 -20.41
N PHE A 174 -2.66 3.86 -20.03
CA PHE A 174 -2.64 2.69 -20.91
C PHE A 174 -4.04 2.20 -21.30
N GLN A 175 -5.03 2.34 -20.42
CA GLN A 175 -6.43 2.06 -20.74
C GLN A 175 -6.98 2.96 -21.83
N PHE A 176 -6.58 4.23 -21.85
CA PHE A 176 -6.98 5.15 -22.90
C PHE A 176 -6.19 4.92 -24.20
N LEU A 177 -4.87 4.74 -24.12
CA LEU A 177 -4.00 4.59 -25.29
C LEU A 177 -4.37 3.39 -26.17
N GLY A 178 -4.77 2.27 -25.55
CA GLY A 178 -5.11 1.03 -26.25
C GLY A 178 -6.20 1.20 -27.32
N PRO A 179 -7.44 1.51 -26.95
CA PRO A 179 -8.52 1.70 -27.91
C PRO A 179 -8.46 3.05 -28.65
N SER A 180 -8.00 4.15 -28.06
CA SER A 180 -8.12 5.47 -28.70
C SER A 180 -7.06 5.71 -29.77
N VAL A 181 -5.78 5.50 -29.43
CA VAL A 181 -4.65 5.81 -30.33
C VAL A 181 -4.36 4.63 -31.25
N LEU A 182 -4.33 3.42 -30.70
CA LEU A 182 -3.92 2.25 -31.47
C LEU A 182 -4.97 1.82 -32.50
N LEU A 183 -6.26 1.95 -32.18
CA LEU A 183 -7.33 1.67 -33.16
C LEU A 183 -7.21 2.57 -34.38
N ARG A 184 -6.92 3.87 -34.19
CA ARG A 184 -6.70 4.81 -35.31
C ARG A 184 -5.53 4.35 -36.19
N HIS A 185 -4.43 3.90 -35.60
CA HIS A 185 -3.28 3.41 -36.36
C HIS A 185 -3.55 2.08 -37.07
N ILE A 186 -4.36 1.20 -36.48
CA ILE A 186 -4.81 -0.04 -37.12
C ILE A 186 -5.71 0.28 -38.32
N LEU A 187 -6.65 1.21 -38.20
CA LEU A 187 -7.52 1.62 -39.30
C LEU A 187 -6.71 2.23 -40.46
N LEU A 188 -5.73 3.09 -40.17
CA LEU A 188 -4.84 3.64 -41.19
C LEU A 188 -3.97 2.57 -41.87
N PHE A 189 -3.53 1.55 -41.12
CA PHE A 189 -2.82 0.40 -41.69
C PHE A 189 -3.73 -0.44 -42.60
N LEU A 190 -5.01 -0.60 -42.26
CA LEU A 190 -5.97 -1.34 -43.07
C LEU A 190 -6.36 -0.60 -44.36
N ASP A 191 -6.34 0.73 -44.34
CA ASP A 191 -6.63 1.56 -45.52
C ASP A 191 -5.46 1.59 -46.52
N ASP A 192 -4.21 1.47 -46.03
CA ASP A 192 -3.01 1.40 -46.87
C ASP A 192 -2.72 -0.02 -47.38
N SER A 193 -3.14 -0.28 -48.63
CA SER A 193 -2.96 -1.58 -49.30
C SER A 193 -1.49 -1.92 -49.63
N ALA A 194 -0.56 -0.97 -49.53
CA ALA A 194 0.87 -1.16 -49.80
C ALA A 194 1.69 -1.46 -48.53
N SER A 195 1.03 -1.55 -47.38
CA SER A 195 1.69 -1.69 -46.09
C SER A 195 2.21 -3.12 -45.86
N GLY A 196 3.48 -3.25 -45.48
CA GLY A 196 4.10 -4.55 -45.22
C GLY A 196 3.54 -5.26 -43.98
N VAL A 197 3.36 -6.58 -44.07
CA VAL A 197 2.83 -7.46 -43.00
C VAL A 197 3.53 -7.26 -41.65
N GLY A 198 4.83 -6.93 -41.67
CA GLY A 198 5.61 -6.64 -40.46
C GLY A 198 5.06 -5.48 -39.61
N LYS A 199 4.50 -4.43 -40.23
CA LYS A 199 3.87 -3.30 -39.51
C LYS A 199 2.60 -3.76 -38.77
N GLY A 200 1.79 -4.61 -39.41
CA GLY A 200 0.59 -5.18 -38.80
C GLY A 200 0.91 -6.07 -37.59
N VAL A 201 1.93 -6.93 -37.71
CA VAL A 201 2.40 -7.77 -36.60
C VAL A 201 2.92 -6.92 -35.44
N LEU A 202 3.65 -5.84 -35.72
CA LEU A 202 4.11 -4.91 -34.69
C LEU A 202 2.93 -4.23 -33.97
N LEU A 203 1.93 -3.73 -34.72
CA LEU A 203 0.74 -3.10 -34.15
C LEU A 203 -0.06 -4.07 -33.27
N ALA A 204 -0.23 -5.32 -33.71
CA ALA A 204 -0.87 -6.36 -32.91
C ALA A 204 -0.07 -6.69 -31.63
N GLY A 205 1.25 -6.77 -31.73
CA GLY A 205 2.14 -6.96 -30.58
C GLY A 205 2.05 -5.81 -29.57
N LEU A 206 2.00 -4.56 -30.05
CA LEU A 206 1.80 -3.37 -29.22
C LEU A 206 0.44 -3.37 -28.52
N LEU A 207 -0.62 -3.81 -29.21
CA LEU A 207 -1.96 -3.94 -28.61
C LEU A 207 -1.92 -4.89 -27.41
N VAL A 208 -1.33 -6.07 -27.61
CA VAL A 208 -1.17 -7.07 -26.54
C VAL A 208 -0.31 -6.50 -25.40
N GLY A 209 0.80 -5.83 -25.71
CA GLY A 209 1.68 -5.22 -24.72
C GLY A 209 0.97 -4.16 -23.86
N ILE A 210 0.21 -3.25 -24.48
CA ILE A 210 -0.58 -2.23 -23.77
C ILE A 210 -1.62 -2.88 -22.85
N GLN A 211 -2.29 -3.93 -23.31
CA GLN A 211 -3.31 -4.63 -22.51
C GLN A 211 -2.70 -5.37 -21.32
N ILE A 212 -1.55 -6.03 -21.49
CA ILE A 212 -0.84 -6.68 -20.39
C ILE A 212 -0.38 -5.64 -19.37
N MET A 213 0.19 -4.52 -19.82
CA MET A 213 0.65 -3.45 -18.93
C MET A 213 -0.51 -2.84 -18.14
N ARG A 214 -1.60 -2.48 -18.83
CA ARG A 214 -2.84 -2.00 -18.20
C ARG A 214 -3.35 -2.97 -17.14
N SER A 215 -3.48 -4.24 -17.51
CA SER A 215 -3.99 -5.29 -16.61
C SER A 215 -3.11 -5.45 -15.38
N GLY A 216 -1.79 -5.54 -15.56
CA GLY A 216 -0.82 -5.65 -14.47
C GLY A 216 -0.87 -4.46 -13.49
N CYS A 217 -0.92 -3.23 -14.00
CA CYS A 217 -1.05 -2.03 -13.18
C CYS A 217 -2.36 -2.03 -12.36
N MET A 218 -3.48 -2.37 -13.00
CA MET A 218 -4.79 -2.40 -12.34
C MET A 218 -4.87 -3.49 -11.27
N SER A 219 -4.37 -4.70 -11.57
CA SER A 219 -4.33 -5.80 -10.61
C SER A 219 -3.44 -5.47 -9.41
N MET A 220 -2.26 -4.87 -9.63
CA MET A 220 -1.37 -4.49 -8.53
C MET A 220 -2.01 -3.42 -7.63
N ALA A 221 -2.63 -2.40 -8.23
CA ALA A 221 -3.34 -1.37 -7.47
C ALA A 221 -4.49 -1.96 -6.65
N TRP A 222 -5.24 -2.90 -7.21
CA TRP A 222 -6.32 -3.60 -6.52
C TRP A 222 -5.81 -4.43 -5.33
N ILE A 223 -4.74 -5.21 -5.52
CA ILE A 223 -4.12 -6.00 -4.44
C ILE A 223 -3.62 -5.08 -3.32
N MET A 224 -2.98 -3.97 -3.65
CA MET A 224 -2.53 -2.99 -2.66
C MET A 224 -3.70 -2.34 -1.90
N GLY A 225 -4.79 -2.03 -2.61
CA GLY A 225 -6.03 -1.54 -2.02
C GLY A 225 -6.63 -2.55 -1.03
N ALA A 226 -6.75 -3.81 -1.44
CA ALA A 226 -7.26 -4.89 -0.59
C ALA A 226 -6.43 -5.06 0.68
N HIS A 227 -5.10 -5.13 0.58
CA HIS A 227 -4.22 -5.20 1.77
C HIS A 227 -4.36 -3.98 2.68
N THR A 228 -4.54 -2.78 2.10
CA THR A 228 -4.75 -1.56 2.89
C THR A 228 -6.09 -1.61 3.62
N GLY A 229 -7.16 -2.03 2.94
CA GLY A 229 -8.48 -2.24 3.54
C GLY A 229 -8.45 -3.22 4.71
N ILE A 230 -7.86 -4.41 4.54
CA ILE A 230 -7.77 -5.42 5.60
C ILE A 230 -7.06 -4.86 6.83
N ARG A 231 -5.95 -4.13 6.66
CA ARG A 231 -5.18 -3.56 7.78
C ARG A 231 -5.94 -2.46 8.51
N VAL A 232 -6.65 -1.60 7.78
CA VAL A 232 -7.47 -0.54 8.39
C VAL A 232 -8.62 -1.14 9.16
N GLN A 233 -9.39 -2.03 8.52
CA GLN A 233 -10.53 -2.71 9.12
C GLN A 233 -10.11 -3.46 10.40
N SER A 234 -9.09 -4.31 10.30
CA SER A 234 -8.62 -5.10 11.45
C SER A 234 -8.09 -4.24 12.60
N ALA A 235 -7.41 -3.12 12.28
CA ALA A 235 -6.94 -2.19 13.30
C ALA A 235 -8.09 -1.47 14.00
N ILE A 236 -9.06 -0.94 13.24
CA ILE A 236 -10.21 -0.25 13.83
C ILE A 236 -11.03 -1.22 14.67
N GLN A 237 -11.30 -2.44 14.18
CA GLN A 237 -12.05 -3.46 14.90
C GLN A 237 -11.40 -3.83 16.24
N LEU A 238 -10.09 -4.09 16.26
CA LEU A 238 -9.38 -4.45 17.50
C LEU A 238 -9.24 -3.26 18.46
N LEU A 239 -9.05 -2.04 17.95
CA LEU A 239 -9.02 -0.81 18.77
C LEU A 239 -10.36 -0.58 19.46
N LEU A 240 -11.47 -0.72 18.73
CA LEU A 240 -12.81 -0.56 19.26
C LEU A 240 -13.13 -1.65 20.28
N TYR A 241 -12.81 -2.92 19.98
CA TYR A 241 -12.96 -4.01 20.93
C TYR A 241 -12.22 -3.73 22.26
N ARG A 242 -10.95 -3.31 22.20
CA ARG A 242 -10.17 -2.93 23.39
C ARG A 242 -10.78 -1.76 24.16
N LYS A 243 -11.36 -0.79 23.45
CA LYS A 243 -12.01 0.36 24.08
C LYS A 243 -13.29 -0.07 24.79
N MET A 244 -14.11 -0.92 24.17
CA MET A 244 -15.34 -1.43 24.75
C MET A 244 -15.09 -2.25 26.03
N LEU A 245 -14.02 -3.04 26.07
CA LEU A 245 -13.63 -3.78 27.29
C LEU A 245 -13.22 -2.88 28.46
N LYS A 246 -12.85 -1.62 28.21
CA LYS A 246 -12.38 -0.69 29.25
C LYS A 246 -13.44 0.31 29.70
N VAL A 247 -14.44 0.57 28.86
CA VAL A 247 -15.53 1.49 29.21
C VAL A 247 -16.63 0.69 29.89
N HIS A 248 -17.06 1.12 31.08
CA HIS A 248 -18.22 0.54 31.75
C HIS A 248 -19.49 0.96 30.99
N ILE A 249 -19.97 0.09 30.11
CA ILE A 249 -21.19 0.25 29.33
C ILE A 249 -22.13 -0.90 29.71
N ASP A 250 -23.43 -0.64 29.80
CA ASP A 250 -24.45 -1.67 30.01
C ASP A 250 -24.37 -2.76 28.91
N GLU A 251 -24.62 -4.01 29.26
CA GLU A 251 -24.40 -5.15 28.37
C GLU A 251 -25.19 -5.02 27.06
N LYS A 252 -26.43 -4.52 27.14
CA LYS A 252 -27.30 -4.29 25.97
C LYS A 252 -26.72 -3.24 25.03
N THR A 253 -26.17 -2.17 25.58
CA THR A 253 -25.55 -1.10 24.79
C THR A 253 -24.23 -1.56 24.18
N SER A 254 -23.44 -2.39 24.89
CA SER A 254 -22.23 -3.00 24.34
C SER A 254 -22.52 -3.89 23.13
N ALA A 255 -23.56 -4.74 23.24
CA ALA A 255 -24.00 -5.60 22.15
C ALA A 255 -24.49 -4.79 20.93
N GLN A 256 -25.26 -3.71 21.15
CA GLN A 256 -25.72 -2.83 20.07
C GLN A 256 -24.56 -2.14 19.34
N VAL A 257 -23.56 -1.66 20.08
CA VAL A 257 -22.38 -1.01 19.48
C VAL A 257 -21.55 -2.01 18.67
N ILE A 258 -21.35 -3.24 19.15
CA ILE A 258 -20.65 -4.29 18.38
C ILE A 258 -21.38 -4.60 17.08
N ASN A 259 -22.72 -4.69 17.13
CA ASN A 259 -23.53 -4.96 15.94
C ASN A 259 -23.41 -3.83 14.91
N HIS A 260 -23.51 -2.57 15.34
CA HIS A 260 -23.34 -1.41 14.47
C HIS A 260 -21.93 -1.36 13.86
N MET A 261 -20.90 -1.59 14.68
CA MET A 261 -19.51 -1.60 14.22
C MET A 261 -19.25 -2.70 13.20
N THR A 262 -19.74 -3.92 13.44
CA THR A 262 -19.54 -5.05 12.51
C THR A 262 -20.15 -4.75 11.15
N ASN A 263 -21.33 -4.14 11.12
CA ASN A 263 -21.98 -3.70 9.88
C ASN A 263 -21.19 -2.58 9.16
N ASP A 264 -20.61 -1.66 9.92
CA ASP A 264 -19.83 -0.54 9.34
C ASP A 264 -18.44 -0.96 8.87
N MET A 265 -17.86 -2.04 9.40
CA MET A 265 -16.52 -2.52 9.01
C MET A 265 -16.41 -2.83 7.52
N GLU A 266 -17.46 -3.43 6.93
CA GLU A 266 -17.48 -3.74 5.49
C GLU A 266 -17.44 -2.46 4.64
N ARG A 267 -18.19 -1.43 5.03
CA ARG A 267 -18.18 -0.14 4.35
C ARG A 267 -16.82 0.56 4.46
N ILE A 268 -16.18 0.47 5.63
CA ILE A 268 -14.84 1.02 5.85
C ILE A 268 -13.82 0.30 4.96
N PHE A 269 -13.94 -1.02 4.86
CA PHE A 269 -13.09 -1.84 3.99
C PHE A 269 -13.25 -1.41 2.53
N ASP A 270 -14.48 -1.32 2.04
CA ASP A 270 -14.77 -0.92 0.67
C ASP A 270 -14.28 0.51 0.37
N ALA A 271 -14.46 1.43 1.32
CA ALA A 271 -13.97 2.80 1.19
C ALA A 271 -12.43 2.85 1.13
N ALA A 272 -11.74 2.06 1.96
CA ALA A 272 -10.28 2.02 1.97
C ALA A 272 -9.71 1.32 0.72
N MET A 273 -10.38 0.27 0.22
CA MET A 273 -9.98 -0.46 -0.97
C MET A 273 -10.21 0.36 -2.24
N ASN A 274 -11.41 0.91 -2.41
CA ASN A 274 -11.83 1.58 -3.65
C ASN A 274 -11.53 3.08 -3.66
N GLY A 275 -11.24 3.72 -2.51
CA GLY A 275 -11.05 5.17 -2.43
C GLY A 275 -9.95 5.70 -3.36
N THR A 276 -8.93 4.89 -3.64
CA THR A 276 -7.84 5.26 -4.56
C THR A 276 -8.29 5.32 -6.03
N LEU A 277 -9.36 4.60 -6.40
CA LEU A 277 -9.92 4.57 -7.76
C LEU A 277 -10.41 5.96 -8.21
N ILE A 278 -10.92 6.76 -7.26
CA ILE A 278 -11.43 8.12 -7.51
C ILE A 278 -10.35 9.01 -8.13
N LEU A 279 -9.06 8.78 -7.82
CA LEU A 279 -7.95 9.53 -8.41
C LEU A 279 -7.75 9.23 -9.91
N GLY A 280 -8.18 8.07 -10.39
CA GLY A 280 -8.07 7.69 -11.80
C GLY A 280 -9.11 8.36 -12.70
N THR A 281 -10.29 8.66 -12.17
CA THR A 281 -11.41 9.28 -12.92
C THR A 281 -11.04 10.62 -13.58
N PRO A 282 -10.43 11.61 -12.88
CA PRO A 282 -10.06 12.87 -13.52
C PRO A 282 -9.00 12.68 -14.61
N VAL A 283 -8.07 11.74 -14.43
CA VAL A 283 -7.05 11.43 -15.45
C VAL A 283 -7.69 10.94 -16.74
N MET A 284 -8.62 9.98 -16.65
CA MET A 284 -9.35 9.48 -17.82
C MET A 284 -10.15 10.58 -18.52
N PHE A 285 -10.83 11.42 -17.74
CA PHE A 285 -11.65 12.51 -18.27
C PHE A 285 -10.80 13.53 -19.04
N LEU A 286 -9.67 13.97 -18.47
CA LEU A 286 -8.76 14.92 -19.10
C LEU A 286 -8.15 14.35 -20.39
N LEU A 287 -7.72 13.09 -20.39
CA LEU A 287 -7.19 12.43 -21.59
C LEU A 287 -8.24 12.37 -22.70
N THR A 288 -9.47 11.97 -22.36
CA THR A 288 -10.58 11.87 -23.31
C THR A 288 -10.94 13.23 -23.91
N LEU A 289 -11.04 14.27 -23.08
CA LEU A 289 -11.28 15.64 -23.55
C LEU A 289 -10.17 16.13 -24.48
N SER A 290 -8.91 15.92 -24.08
CA SER A 290 -7.76 16.36 -24.89
C SER A 290 -7.72 15.70 -26.27
N TYR A 291 -8.10 14.42 -26.35
CA TYR A 291 -8.19 13.70 -27.61
C TYR A 291 -9.39 14.09 -28.45
N SER A 292 -10.52 14.43 -27.82
CA SER A 292 -11.71 14.89 -28.55
C SER A 292 -11.57 16.31 -29.11
N LEU A 293 -10.70 17.14 -28.51
CA LEU A 293 -10.41 18.50 -28.98
C LEU A 293 -9.36 18.54 -30.09
N TRP A 294 -8.62 17.47 -30.28
CA TRP A 294 -7.63 17.29 -31.33
C TRP A 294 -8.27 16.70 -32.59
#